data_AF-A0A8J8AE33-F1
#
_entry.id   AF-A0A8J8AE33-F1
#
_cell.length_a   1.000
_cell.length_b   1.000
_cell.length_c   1.000
_cell.angle_alpha   90.00
_cell.angle_beta   90.00
_cell.angle_gamma   90.00
#
_symmetry.space_group_name_H-M   'P 1'
#
loop_
_entity.id
_entity.type
_entity.pdbx_description
1 polymer ?
#
loop_
_entity_poly.entity_id
_entity_poly.type
_entity_poly.pdbx_seq_one_letter_code
_entity_poly.pdbx_strand_id
1 'polypeptide(L)'
;PYFGRAYSVNICSTTGPLDFTATDFSYDAKPTKKGNATEIKIVPAKTANTDVNTMILTVFDNGNATLQVTFNNRQAISYNGNVKALKAEKNTAD
;
A
#
# COMPACT_ATOMS: atom_id res chain seq x y z
N PRO A 1 11.13 11.97 -4.82
CA PRO A 1 11.44 11.36 -6.14
C PRO A 1 12.14 10.01 -5.95
N TYR A 2 11.55 8.91 -6.42
CA TYR A 2 12.10 7.55 -6.30
C TYR A 2 12.76 7.13 -7.62
N PHE A 3 13.96 6.54 -7.55
CA PHE A 3 14.71 5.95 -8.67
C PHE A 3 14.86 4.44 -8.42
N GLY A 4 13.84 3.65 -8.77
CA GLY A 4 13.92 2.18 -8.73
C GLY A 4 13.97 1.59 -10.14
N ARG A 5 14.75 0.52 -10.31
CA ARG A 5 14.85 -0.17 -11.60
C ARG A 5 13.81 -1.31 -11.63
N ALA A 6 12.89 -1.26 -12.59
CA ALA A 6 12.00 -2.39 -12.88
C ALA A 6 12.79 -3.45 -13.66
N TYR A 7 12.69 -4.72 -13.26
CA TYR A 7 13.42 -5.83 -13.90
C TYR A 7 12.64 -6.50 -15.04
N SER A 8 11.32 -6.33 -15.08
CA SER A 8 10.48 -6.73 -16.21
C SER A 8 9.39 -5.69 -16.44
N VAL A 9 9.42 -5.08 -17.62
CA VAL A 9 8.37 -4.17 -18.08
C VAL A 9 7.60 -4.90 -19.16
N ASN A 10 6.32 -5.20 -18.92
CA ASN A 10 5.42 -5.44 -20.03
C ASN A 10 5.29 -4.12 -20.78
N ILE A 11 5.83 -4.08 -22.00
CA ILE A 11 6.10 -2.87 -22.80
C ILE A 11 4.83 -2.07 -23.18
N CYS A 12 3.64 -2.55 -22.80
CA CYS A 12 2.33 -1.96 -23.07
C CYS A 12 1.57 -1.43 -21.83
N SER A 13 2.19 -1.34 -20.64
CA SER A 13 1.51 -0.82 -19.44
C SER A 13 1.74 0.68 -19.28
N THR A 14 0.74 1.51 -19.60
CA THR A 14 0.71 2.96 -19.28
C THR A 14 0.35 3.24 -17.82
N THR A 15 -0.05 2.21 -17.07
CA THR A 15 -0.50 2.29 -15.67
C THR A 15 0.66 2.10 -14.70
N GLY A 16 0.61 2.83 -13.58
CA GLY A 16 1.62 2.78 -12.53
C GLY A 16 1.60 1.45 -11.75
N PRO A 17 2.69 1.09 -11.05
CA PRO A 17 2.81 -0.20 -10.37
C PRO A 17 1.84 -0.42 -9.19
N LEU A 18 1.13 0.63 -8.75
CA LEU A 18 0.09 0.57 -7.70
C LEU A 18 -1.31 0.84 -8.25
N ASP A 19 -1.47 0.86 -9.57
CA ASP A 19 -2.77 1.03 -10.20
C ASP A 19 -3.44 -0.34 -10.37
N PHE A 20 -4.01 -0.85 -9.29
CA PHE A 20 -4.78 -2.08 -9.28
C PHE A 20 -5.93 -1.98 -8.27
N THR A 21 -7.00 -2.70 -8.55
CA THR A 21 -8.10 -2.88 -7.60
C THR A 21 -8.05 -4.32 -7.08
N ALA A 22 -7.80 -4.47 -5.78
CA ALA A 22 -7.93 -5.75 -5.10
C ALA A 22 -9.21 -5.75 -4.27
N THR A 23 -10.20 -6.55 -4.70
CA THR A 23 -11.44 -6.77 -3.94
C THR A 23 -11.31 -7.86 -2.90
N ASP A 24 -10.25 -8.68 -2.99
CA ASP A 24 -9.96 -9.77 -2.07
C ASP A 24 -8.52 -9.64 -1.55
N PHE A 25 -8.39 -9.43 -0.24
CA PHE A 25 -7.11 -9.29 0.45
C PHE A 25 -7.27 -9.66 1.92
N SER A 26 -6.17 -10.07 2.53
CA SER A 26 -6.07 -10.24 3.98
C SER A 26 -5.28 -9.10 4.58
N TYR A 27 -5.60 -8.73 5.82
CA TYR A 27 -4.79 -7.78 6.59
C TYR A 27 -4.64 -8.20 8.05
N ASP A 28 -3.53 -7.82 8.65
CA ASP A 28 -3.21 -8.01 10.06
C ASP A 28 -2.63 -6.70 10.61
N ALA A 29 -3.20 -6.20 11.70
CA ALA A 29 -2.81 -4.94 12.31
C ALA A 29 -2.29 -5.19 13.73
N LYS A 30 -1.05 -4.76 14.00
CA LYS A 30 -0.38 -4.98 15.29
C LYS A 30 0.34 -3.71 15.74
N PRO A 31 0.31 -3.40 17.05
CA PRO A 31 1.17 -2.36 17.58
C PRO A 31 2.63 -2.76 17.39
N THR A 32 3.46 -1.80 17.01
CA THR A 32 4.91 -2.01 16.95
C THR A 32 5.46 -2.30 18.35
N LYS A 33 6.62 -2.97 18.44
CA LYS A 33 7.26 -3.27 19.73
C LYS A 33 7.53 -2.03 20.59
N LYS A 34 7.71 -0.87 19.96
CA LYS A 34 7.92 0.42 20.65
C LYS A 34 6.62 1.08 21.12
N GLY A 35 5.47 0.59 20.67
CA GLY A 35 4.15 1.06 21.09
C GLY A 35 3.74 2.43 20.56
N ASN A 36 4.54 3.07 19.70
CA ASN A 36 4.31 4.43 19.18
C ASN A 36 3.81 4.47 17.73
N ALA A 37 3.44 3.29 17.22
CA ALA A 37 2.95 3.10 15.87
C ALA A 37 2.20 1.77 15.76
N THR A 38 1.26 1.73 14.82
CA THR A 38 0.58 0.51 14.38
C THR A 38 1.12 0.09 13.02
N GLU A 39 1.54 -1.17 12.91
CA GLU A 39 1.93 -1.80 11.66
C GLU A 39 0.76 -2.62 11.10
N ILE A 40 0.41 -2.37 9.85
CA ILE A 40 -0.67 -3.02 9.13
C ILE A 40 -0.03 -3.74 7.94
N LYS A 41 -0.06 -5.07 7.97
CA LYS A 41 0.38 -5.92 6.86
C LYS A 41 -0.82 -6.26 6.01
N ILE A 42 -0.76 -5.97 4.71
CA ILE A 42 -1.81 -6.27 3.73
C ILE A 42 -1.23 -7.22 2.69
N VAL A 43 -1.94 -8.30 2.41
CA VAL A 43 -1.55 -9.30 1.41
C VAL A 43 -2.72 -9.47 0.43
N PRO A 44 -2.58 -8.99 -0.82
CA PRO A 44 -3.58 -9.24 -1.87
C PRO A 44 -3.77 -10.73 -2.13
N ALA A 45 -4.99 -11.14 -2.46
CA ALA A 45 -5.22 -12.51 -2.93
C ALA A 45 -4.53 -12.74 -4.29
N LYS A 46 -4.24 -14.00 -4.62
CA LYS A 46 -3.66 -14.38 -5.93
C LYS A 46 -4.54 -13.96 -7.12
N THR A 47 -5.84 -13.80 -6.89
CA THR A 47 -6.83 -13.36 -7.88
C THR A 47 -6.80 -11.87 -8.19
N ALA A 48 -6.06 -11.06 -7.42
CA ALA A 48 -6.01 -9.61 -7.56
C ALA A 48 -5.22 -9.11 -8.79
N ASN A 49 -4.71 -10.00 -9.65
CA ASN A 49 -4.00 -9.70 -10.90
C ASN A 49 -2.97 -8.56 -10.76
N THR A 50 -2.22 -8.55 -9.65
CA THR A 50 -1.24 -7.52 -9.31
C THR A 50 0.13 -8.13 -9.08
N ASP A 51 1.18 -7.38 -9.38
CA ASP A 51 2.57 -7.75 -9.06
C ASP A 51 2.88 -7.51 -7.57
N VAL A 52 1.98 -6.85 -6.83
CA VAL A 52 2.13 -6.61 -5.39
C VAL A 52 2.02 -7.91 -4.61
N ASN A 53 3.08 -8.24 -3.88
CA ASN A 53 3.13 -9.40 -3.00
C ASN A 53 2.63 -9.04 -1.59
N THR A 54 3.18 -7.97 -1.00
CA THR A 54 2.88 -7.54 0.37
C THR A 54 2.99 -6.03 0.47
N MET A 55 2.10 -5.43 1.23
CA MET A 55 2.19 -4.03 1.64
C MET A 55 2.30 -3.96 3.17
N ILE A 56 3.24 -3.16 3.67
CA ILE A 56 3.41 -2.88 5.10
C ILE A 56 3.22 -1.38 5.30
N LEU A 57 2.10 -1.02 5.93
CA LEU A 57 1.78 0.35 6.31
C LEU A 57 2.06 0.52 7.80
N THR A 58 2.97 1.42 8.15
CA THR A 58 3.20 1.82 9.54
C THR A 58 2.61 3.20 9.75
N VAL A 59 1.66 3.32 10.67
CA VAL A 59 1.03 4.59 11.07
C VAL A 59 1.54 4.96 12.45
N PHE A 60 2.19 6.12 12.55
CA PHE A 60 2.72 6.65 13.80
C PHE A 60 1.66 7.53 14.49
N ASP A 61 1.75 7.64 15.82
CA ASP A 61 0.78 8.41 16.61
C ASP A 61 0.79 9.91 16.29
N ASN A 62 1.86 10.41 15.67
CA ASN A 62 1.98 11.80 15.21
C ASN A 62 1.33 12.05 13.84
N GLY A 63 0.63 11.07 13.26
CA GLY A 63 -0.04 11.17 11.96
C GLY A 63 0.87 10.94 10.75
N ASN A 64 2.18 10.78 10.94
CA ASN A 64 3.08 10.31 9.89
C ASN A 64 2.80 8.85 9.57
N ALA A 65 3.10 8.44 8.35
CA ALA A 65 3.07 7.05 7.95
C ALA A 65 4.12 6.70 6.91
N THR A 66 4.50 5.43 6.91
CA THR A 66 5.37 4.84 5.91
C THR A 66 4.69 3.64 5.27
N LEU A 67 4.75 3.52 3.96
CA LEU A 67 4.24 2.37 3.22
C LEU A 67 5.38 1.71 2.47
N GLN A 68 5.67 0.45 2.78
CA GLN A 68 6.57 -0.38 2.00
C GLN A 68 5.77 -1.36 1.15
N VAL A 69 6.04 -1.40 -0.15
CA VAL A 69 5.41 -2.32 -1.09
C VAL A 69 6.47 -3.25 -1.65
N THR A 70 6.29 -4.54 -1.43
CA THR A 70 7.11 -5.61 -2.01
C THR A 70 6.36 -6.21 -3.18
N PHE A 71 7.07 -6.41 -4.28
CA PHE A 71 6.54 -6.98 -5.53
C PHE A 71 7.18 -8.32 -5.83
N ASN A 72 6.55 -9.12 -6.68
CA ASN A 72 7.13 -10.39 -7.11
C ASN A 72 8.22 -10.19 -8.19
N ASN A 73 8.03 -9.24 -9.11
CA ASN A 73 8.88 -9.10 -10.31
C ASN A 73 9.64 -7.78 -10.42
N ARG A 74 9.73 -6.99 -9.34
CA ARG A 74 10.46 -5.70 -9.29
C ARG A 74 10.96 -5.35 -7.90
N GLN A 75 11.82 -4.33 -7.81
CA GLN A 75 12.34 -3.81 -6.55
C GLN A 75 11.21 -3.28 -5.66
N ALA A 76 11.35 -3.49 -4.34
CA ALA A 76 10.43 -2.95 -3.36
C ALA A 76 10.48 -1.42 -3.35
N ILE A 77 9.32 -0.79 -3.17
CA ILE A 77 9.16 0.67 -3.15
C ILE A 77 8.71 1.11 -1.76
N SER A 78 9.29 2.20 -1.26
CA SER A 78 8.90 2.80 0.01
C SER A 78 8.37 4.22 -0.20
N TYR A 79 7.27 4.54 0.47
CA TYR A 79 6.62 5.84 0.49
C TYR A 79 6.58 6.37 1.92
N ASN A 80 6.70 7.69 2.06
CA ASN A 80 6.53 8.40 3.33
C ASN A 80 5.45 9.46 3.13
N GLY A 81 4.59 9.65 4.12
CA GLY A 81 3.50 10.60 4.03
C GLY A 81 2.79 10.80 5.36
N ASN A 82 1.58 11.34 5.29
CA ASN A 82 0.70 11.52 6.43
C ASN A 82 -0.63 10.81 6.17
N VAL A 83 -1.23 10.25 7.22
CA VAL A 83 -2.55 9.63 7.13
C VAL A 83 -3.60 10.63 7.56
N LYS A 84 -4.72 10.67 6.84
CA LYS A 84 -5.89 11.48 7.16
C LYS A 84 -7.12 10.61 7.08
N ALA A 85 -8.13 10.92 7.90
CA ALA A 85 -9.44 10.30 7.77
C ALA A 85 -9.99 10.56 6.36
N LEU A 86 -10.61 9.53 5.78
CA LEU A 86 -11.36 9.70 4.54
C LEU A 86 -12.46 10.74 4.79
N LYS A 87 -12.61 11.67 3.84
CA LYS A 87 -13.71 12.62 3.88
C LYS A 87 -14.99 11.80 3.74
N ALA A 88 -15.87 11.86 4.75
CA ALA A 88 -17.16 11.18 4.67
C ALA A 88 -17.86 11.65 3.38
N GLU A 89 -18.32 10.71 2.56
CA GLU A 89 -19.25 11.05 1.49
C GLU A 89 -20.47 11.69 2.16
N LYS A 90 -20.75 12.94 1.81
CA LYS A 90 -22.01 13.56 2.19
C LYS A 90 -23.08 12.78 1.42
N ASN A 91 -23.73 11.82 2.08
CA ASN A 91 -25.04 11.35 1.64
C ASN A 91 -26.02 12.50 1.86
N THR A 92 -26.05 13.44 0.92
CA THR A 92 -27.14 14.40 0.79
C THR A 92 -28.25 13.67 0.03
N ALA A 93 -29.06 12.92 0.78
CA ALA A 93 -30.42 12.60 0.38
C ALA A 93 -31.30 13.69 1.01
N ASP A 94 -31.65 14.69 0.20
CA ASP A 94 -32.85 15.54 0.39
C ASP A 94 -33.98 14.90 -0.43
#